data_AF-A0A7V8T0B1-F1
#
_entry.id   AF-A0A7V8T0B1-F1
#
_cell.length_a   1.000
_cell.length_b   1.000
_cell.length_c   1.000
_cell.angle_alpha   90.00
_cell.angle_beta   90.00
_cell.angle_gamma   90.00
#
_symmetry.space_group_name_H-M   'P 1'
#
loop_
_entity.id
_entity.type
_entity.pdbx_description
1 polymer ?
#
loop_
_entity_poly.entity_id
_entity_poly.type
_entity_poly.pdbx_seq_one_letter_code
_entity_poly.pdbx_strand_id
1 'polypeptide(L)' 'MQVAESTMTCIMGREAAYSGMEITWDMIMTSKQDLQPKTLDYKLAMGVPHVAVPAQYQFV' A
#
# COMPACT_ATOMS: atom_id res chain seq x y z
N MET A 1 -18.20 -13.66 -1.98
CA MET A 1 -17.12 -12.80 -1.45
C MET A 1 -16.39 -12.09 -2.61
N GLN A 2 -17.10 -11.46 -3.56
CA GLN A 2 -16.46 -10.93 -4.78
C GLN A 2 -15.82 -9.54 -4.59
N VAL A 3 -16.33 -8.75 -3.64
CA VAL A 3 -15.89 -7.36 -3.44
C VAL A 3 -14.52 -7.27 -2.76
N ALA A 4 -14.20 -8.20 -1.87
CA ALA A 4 -12.91 -8.23 -1.18
C ALA A 4 -11.78 -8.60 -2.14
N GLU A 5 -11.99 -9.62 -2.97
CA GLU A 5 -11.02 -10.09 -3.96
C GLU A 5 -10.76 -9.05 -5.06
N SER A 6 -11.81 -8.39 -5.56
CA SER A 6 -11.65 -7.32 -6.55
C SER A 6 -10.90 -6.12 -5.99
N THR A 7 -11.21 -5.72 -4.74
CA THR A 7 -10.49 -4.63 -4.06
C THR A 7 -9.02 -4.98 -3.87
N MET A 8 -8.73 -6.21 -3.40
CA MET A 8 -7.35 -6.65 -3.20
C MET A 8 -6.58 -6.72 -4.53
N THR A 9 -7.23 -7.15 -5.62
CA THR A 9 -6.62 -7.17 -6.96
C THR A 9 -6.20 -5.77 -7.40
N CYS A 10 -7.02 -4.74 -7.14
CA CYS A 10 -6.66 -3.35 -7.42
C CYS A 10 -5.45 -2.89 -6.60
N ILE A 11 -5.38 -3.25 -5.32
CA ILE A 11 -4.24 -2.95 -4.44
C ILE A 11 -2.96 -3.60 -4.99
N MET A 12 -3.01 -4.89 -5.32
CA MET A 12 -1.88 -5.62 -5.92
C MET A 12 -1.39 -4.94 -7.21
N GLY A 13 -2.31 -4.51 -8.09
CA GLY A 13 -1.94 -3.80 -9.32
C GLY A 13 -1.22 -2.47 -9.06
N ARG A 14 -1.67 -1.70 -8.06
CA ARG A 14 -0.98 -0.48 -7.62
C ARG A 14 0.40 -0.77 -7.07
N GLU A 15 0.53 -1.77 -6.20
CA GLU A 15 1.80 -2.18 -5.61
C GLU A 15 2.81 -2.63 -6.68
N ALA A 16 2.37 -3.44 -7.66
CA ALA A 16 3.18 -3.88 -8.79
C ALA A 16 3.64 -2.70 -9.66
N ALA A 17 2.78 -1.71 -9.92
CA ALA A 17 3.15 -0.53 -10.69
C ALA A 17 4.21 0.34 -10.02
N TYR A 18 4.17 0.46 -8.69
CA TYR A 18 5.14 1.28 -7.94
C TYR A 18 6.48 0.58 -7.74
N SER A 19 6.45 -0.71 -7.43
CA SER A 19 7.65 -1.50 -7.17
C SER A 19 8.31 -2.03 -8.45
N GLY A 20 7.56 -2.16 -9.54
CA GLY A 20 8.02 -2.78 -10.78
C GLY A 20 8.23 -4.30 -10.67
N MET A 21 7.72 -4.92 -9.60
CA MET A 21 7.84 -6.37 -9.38
C MET A 21 6.49 -7.08 -9.52
N GLU A 22 6.55 -8.38 -9.77
CA GLU A 22 5.38 -9.25 -9.68
C GLU A 22 5.00 -9.45 -8.20
N ILE A 23 3.74 -9.18 -7.86
CA ILE A 23 3.19 -9.35 -6.50
C ILE A 23 2.23 -10.54 -6.50
N THR A 24 2.51 -11.53 -5.65
CA THR A 24 1.65 -12.72 -5.50
C THR A 24 0.60 -12.53 -4.40
N TRP A 25 -0.42 -13.38 -4.40
CA TRP A 25 -1.47 -13.38 -3.37
C TRP A 25 -0.93 -13.63 -1.96
N ASP A 26 0.01 -14.56 -1.80
CA ASP A 26 0.61 -14.84 -0.49
C ASP A 26 1.44 -13.66 0.02
N MET A 27 2.13 -12.96 -0.88
CA MET A 27 2.91 -11.77 -0.55
C MET A 27 2.02 -10.61 -0.07
N ILE A 28 0.94 -10.30 -0.80
CA ILE A 28 0.06 -9.19 -0.41
C ILE A 28 -0.70 -9.48 0.87
N MET A 29 -1.12 -10.72 1.09
CA MET A 29 -1.81 -11.12 2.33
C MET A 29 -0.88 -11.13 3.55
N THR A 30 0.44 -11.20 3.34
CA THR A 30 1.46 -11.18 4.40
C THR A 30 2.17 -9.82 4.52
N SER A 31 1.76 -8.82 3.74
CA SER A 31 2.38 -7.48 3.74
C SER A 31 2.33 -6.83 5.13
N LYS A 32 3.41 -6.16 5.50
CA LYS A 32 3.52 -5.40 6.77
C LYS A 32 3.37 -3.90 6.57
N GLN A 33 2.90 -3.49 5.40
CA GLN A 33 2.72 -2.09 5.06
C GLN A 33 1.66 -1.45 5.97
N ASP A 34 2.04 -0.37 6.66
CA ASP A 34 1.15 0.44 7.48
C ASP A 34 1.18 1.90 7.03
N LEU A 35 0.09 2.33 6.39
CA LEU A 35 -0.11 3.70 5.92
C LEU A 35 -1.01 4.51 6.86
N GLN A 36 -1.41 3.94 8.00
CA GLN A 36 -2.28 4.63 8.94
C GLN A 36 -1.50 5.69 9.71
N PRO A 37 -2.15 6.82 10.07
CA PRO A 37 -1.57 7.77 11.00
C PRO A 37 -1.26 7.11 12.33
N LYS A 38 -0.05 7.33 12.88
CA LYS A 38 0.34 6.77 14.18
C LYS A 38 -0.43 7.37 15.36
N THR A 39 -0.97 8.57 15.18
CA THR A 39 -1.77 9.27 16.18
C THR A 39 -2.98 9.90 15.50
N LEU A 40 -4.14 9.82 16.17
CA LEU A 40 -5.40 10.42 15.70
C LEU A 40 -5.77 11.56 16.66
N ASP A 41 -5.22 12.76 16.41
CA ASP A 41 -5.53 13.98 17.17
C ASP A 41 -5.97 15.08 16.19
N TYR A 42 -7.04 15.79 16.55
CA TYR A 42 -7.59 16.92 15.77
C TYR A 42 -6.61 18.09 15.59
N LYS A 43 -5.62 18.23 16.48
CA LYS A 43 -4.59 19.26 16.41
C LYS A 43 -3.32 18.79 15.70
N LEU A 44 -3.27 17.53 15.25
CA LEU A 44 -2.09 17.00 14.59
C LEU A 44 -1.93 17.60 13.19
N ALA A 45 -0.81 18.27 12.96
CA ALA A 45 -0.42 18.67 11.62
C ALA A 45 -0.06 17.42 10.81
N MET A 46 -0.96 16.99 9.93
CA MET A 46 -0.71 15.89 9.00
C MET A 46 0.25 16.38 7.91
N GLY A 47 1.50 15.91 7.95
CA GLY A 47 2.46 16.13 6.86
C GLY A 47 2.01 15.44 5.57
N VAL A 48 2.39 15.99 4.42
CA VAL A 48 2.15 15.32 3.14
C VAL A 48 2.99 14.05 3.08
N PRO A 49 2.40 12.86 2.93
CA PRO A 49 3.16 11.63 2.82
C PRO A 49 3.99 11.64 1.53
N HIS A 50 5.14 10.98 1.55
CA HIS A 50 5.94 10.82 0.34
C HIS A 50 5.14 10.03 -0.71
N VAL A 51 5.09 10.55 -1.93
CA VAL A 51 4.43 9.87 -3.05
C VAL A 51 5.25 8.67 -3.49
N ALA A 52 4.60 7.57 -3.88
CA ALA A 52 5.32 6.41 -4.39
C ALA A 52 5.96 6.73 -5.75
N VAL A 53 7.29 6.71 -5.80
CA VAL A 53 8.06 6.93 -7.04
C VAL A 53 8.56 5.58 -7.55
N PRO A 54 8.30 5.23 -8.83
CA PRO A 54 8.83 4.02 -9.44
C PRO A 54 10.36 3.92 -9.26
N ALA A 55 10.86 2.71 -8.99
CA ALA A 55 12.26 2.38 -8.67
C ALA A 55 12.79 2.86 -7.30
N GLN A 56 12.05 3.70 -6.56
CA GLN A 56 12.39 4.05 -5.16
C GLN A 56 11.51 3.29 -4.17
N TYR A 57 10.27 2.98 -4.57
CA TYR A 57 9.31 2.25 -3.77
C TYR A 57 9.68 0.77 -3.60
N GLN A 58 9.61 0.27 -2.37
CA GLN A 58 9.85 -1.13 -2.03
C GLN A 58 8.63 -1.71 -1.33
N PHE A 59 8.19 -2.88 -1.81
CA PHE A 59 7.10 -3.62 -1.21
C PHE A 59 7.56 -4.34 0.08
N VAL A 60 6.81 -4.21 1.18
CA VAL A 60 7.16 -4.70 2.54
C VAL A 60 6.00 -5.39 3.26
#